data_AF-A0A6G3T7W9-F1
#
_entry.id   AF-A0A6G3T7W9-F1
#
_cell.length_a   1.000
_cell.length_b   1.000
_cell.length_c   1.000
_cell.angle_alpha   90.00
_cell.angle_beta   90.00
_cell.angle_gamma   90.00
#
_symmetry.space_group_name_H-M   'P 1'
#
loop_
_entity.id
_entity.type
_entity.pdbx_description
1 polymer ?
#
loop_
_entity_poly.entity_id
_entity_poly.type
_entity_poly.pdbx_seq_one_letter_code
_entity_poly.pdbx_strand_id
1 'polypeptide(L)'
;MPRRPVAWSTVGRSSRRRPTGVTLSLHVTALTDPARTPSAHRLAWLACGDDGGPLGHAFLRVFTREGQDHLAELTLNVHAAERRRGVGSRLLDEAVAAARAAGRRSVVAQ
;
A
#
# COMPACT_ATOMS: atom_id res chain seq x y z
N MET A 1 16.46 21.02 15.68
CA MET A 1 15.65 21.38 14.49
C MET A 1 14.47 20.41 14.38
N PRO A 2 13.20 20.82 14.46
CA PRO A 2 12.10 19.89 14.28
C PRO A 2 11.73 19.80 12.78
N ARG A 3 11.82 18.60 12.22
CA ARG A 3 11.34 18.30 10.87
C ARG A 3 9.81 18.25 10.89
N ARG A 4 9.20 19.00 9.97
CA ARG A 4 7.75 19.15 9.76
C ARG A 4 7.02 17.80 9.67
N PRO A 5 5.73 17.73 10.09
CA PRO A 5 4.94 16.52 9.94
C PRO A 5 4.68 16.23 8.46
N VAL A 6 4.83 14.97 8.06
CA VAL A 6 4.43 14.50 6.73
C VAL A 6 2.91 14.43 6.72
N ALA A 7 2.29 15.44 6.10
CA ALA A 7 0.85 15.46 5.88
C ALA A 7 0.52 14.40 4.81
N TRP A 8 -0.09 13.30 5.24
CA TRP A 8 -0.70 12.35 4.34
C TRP A 8 -2.03 12.94 3.87
N SER A 9 -2.04 13.53 2.68
CA SER A 9 -3.29 13.92 2.03
C SER A 9 -3.90 12.69 1.37
N THR A 10 -5.04 12.24 1.88
CA THR A 10 -5.91 11.26 1.25
C THR A 10 -6.33 11.76 -0.12
N VAL A 11 -5.70 11.27 -1.18
CA VAL A 11 -6.25 11.34 -2.53
C VAL A 11 -6.77 9.95 -2.86
N GLY A 12 -8.01 9.69 -2.44
CA GLY A 12 -8.81 8.61 -3.00
C GLY A 12 -9.07 8.92 -4.47
N ARG A 13 -8.22 8.43 -5.38
CA ARG A 13 -8.45 8.57 -6.82
C ARG A 13 -9.57 7.62 -7.24
N SER A 14 -10.73 8.21 -7.52
CA SER A 14 -11.87 7.54 -8.16
C SER A 14 -11.52 7.24 -9.62
N SER A 15 -11.13 6.00 -9.90
CA SER A 15 -10.89 5.55 -11.27
C SER A 15 -12.24 5.32 -11.99
N ARG A 16 -12.56 6.16 -12.99
CA ARG A 16 -13.65 5.86 -13.94
C ARG A 16 -13.18 4.81 -14.95
N ARG A 17 -13.89 3.68 -15.07
CA ARG A 17 -13.98 2.91 -16.32
C ARG A 17 -15.25 2.05 -16.38
N ARG A 18 -15.63 1.74 -17.63
CA ARG A 18 -16.94 1.29 -18.15
C ARG A 18 -17.51 0.00 -17.49
N PRO A 19 -18.84 -0.15 -17.39
CA PRO A 19 -19.47 -1.28 -16.71
C PRO A 19 -19.86 -2.39 -17.68
N THR A 20 -19.30 -3.60 -17.50
CA THR A 20 -19.99 -4.88 -17.73
C THR A 20 -19.34 -5.92 -16.82
N GLY A 21 -20.07 -6.33 -15.79
CA GLY A 21 -19.57 -7.13 -14.66
C GLY A 21 -19.68 -6.31 -13.38
N VAL A 22 -20.29 -6.87 -12.33
CA VAL A 22 -20.50 -6.25 -11.02
C VAL A 22 -19.22 -5.51 -10.61
N THR A 23 -19.24 -4.18 -10.64
CA THR A 23 -18.11 -3.37 -10.19
C THR A 23 -18.14 -3.44 -8.67
N LEU A 24 -17.29 -4.27 -8.09
CA LEU A 24 -17.02 -4.22 -6.66
C LEU A 24 -16.33 -2.89 -6.41
N SER A 25 -16.98 -2.02 -5.65
CA SER A 25 -16.29 -0.83 -5.21
C SER A 25 -15.38 -1.27 -4.05
N LEU A 26 -14.11 -0.90 -4.19
CA LEU A 26 -13.04 -1.29 -3.28
C LEU A 26 -12.40 -0.02 -2.73
N HIS A 27 -12.28 0.02 -1.41
CA HIS A 27 -11.63 1.11 -0.69
C HIS A 27 -10.30 0.63 -0.15
N VAL A 28 -9.23 1.41 -0.39
CA VAL A 28 -7.92 1.16 0.20
C VAL A 28 -7.61 2.26 1.18
N THR A 29 -7.34 1.88 2.42
CA THR A 29 -7.05 2.78 3.53
C THR A 29 -5.59 2.59 3.95
N ALA A 30 -4.82 3.68 3.95
CA ALA A 30 -3.49 3.69 4.52
C ALA A 30 -3.58 3.69 6.05
N LEU A 31 -2.83 2.80 6.69
CA LEU A 31 -2.76 2.66 8.14
C LEU A 31 -1.45 3.27 8.66
N THR A 32 -1.50 3.84 9.85
CA THR A 32 -0.30 4.35 10.52
C THR A 32 0.37 3.21 11.27
N ASP A 33 1.64 2.93 10.95
CA ASP A 33 2.49 2.07 11.75
C ASP A 33 3.49 2.96 12.54
N PRO A 34 3.39 3.03 13.87
CA PRO A 34 4.29 3.84 14.68
C PRO A 34 5.70 3.23 14.81
N ALA A 35 5.87 1.93 14.50
CA ALA A 35 7.13 1.25 14.69
C ALA A 35 8.16 1.70 13.65
N ARG A 36 9.27 2.27 14.13
CA ARG A 36 10.43 2.64 13.32
C ARG A 36 11.70 2.15 13.98
N THR A 37 12.58 1.56 13.19
CA THR A 37 13.95 1.26 13.60
C THR A 37 14.90 2.19 12.84
N PRO A 38 16.17 2.30 13.27
CA PRO A 38 17.18 3.04 12.49
C PRO A 38 17.38 2.49 11.07
N SER A 39 17.07 1.21 10.85
CA SER A 39 17.34 0.49 9.60
C SER A 39 16.12 0.35 8.68
N ALA A 40 14.89 0.53 9.18
CA ALA A 40 13.68 0.49 8.38
C ALA A 40 12.46 1.10 9.10
N HIS A 41 11.43 1.38 8.31
CA HIS A 41 10.07 1.61 8.82
C HIS A 41 9.06 0.90 7.92
N ARG A 42 7.83 0.74 8.41
CA ARG A 42 6.77 0.04 7.69
C ARG A 42 5.64 1.01 7.33
N LEU A 43 5.06 0.79 6.16
CA LEU A 43 3.79 1.37 5.72
C LEU A 43 2.79 0.22 5.55
N ALA A 44 1.52 0.48 5.81
CA ALA A 44 0.48 -0.54 5.81
C ALA A 44 -0.77 -0.04 5.10
N TRP A 45 -1.46 -0.95 4.41
CA TRP A 45 -2.73 -0.70 3.73
C TRP A 45 -3.72 -1.81 3.99
N LEU A 46 -4.98 -1.44 4.17
CA LEU A 46 -6.12 -2.34 4.23
C LEU A 46 -7.05 -2.08 3.05
N ALA A 47 -7.42 -3.14 2.35
CA ALA A 47 -8.44 -3.10 1.31
C ALA A 47 -9.76 -3.61 1.89
N CYS A 48 -10.82 -2.82 1.81
CA CYS A 48 -12.17 -3.18 2.25
C CYS A 48 -13.19 -3.11 1.10
N GLY A 49 -14.17 -3.98 1.12
CA GLY A 49 -15.36 -3.90 0.27
C GLY A 49 -16.33 -2.83 0.75
N ASP A 50 -17.42 -2.66 0.00
CA ASP A 50 -18.50 -1.71 0.31
C ASP A 50 -19.22 -2.01 1.63
N ASP A 51 -19.20 -3.27 2.06
CA ASP A 51 -19.72 -3.73 3.35
C ASP A 51 -18.75 -3.46 4.51
N GLY A 52 -17.56 -2.89 4.23
CA GLY A 52 -16.49 -2.69 5.19
C GLY A 52 -15.66 -3.96 5.47
N GLY A 53 -15.99 -5.10 4.85
CA GLY A 53 -15.30 -6.36 5.04
C GLY A 53 -13.86 -6.33 4.48
N PRO A 54 -12.87 -6.90 5.19
CA PRO A 54 -11.48 -6.89 4.74
C PRO A 54 -11.28 -7.85 3.56
N LEU A 55 -10.85 -7.31 2.42
CA LEU A 55 -10.57 -8.09 1.19
C LEU A 55 -9.09 -8.45 1.07
N GLY A 56 -8.20 -7.69 1.69
CA GLY A 56 -6.76 -7.91 1.65
C GLY A 56 -5.97 -6.82 2.36
N HIS A 57 -4.66 -7.03 2.47
CA HIS A 57 -3.74 -6.07 3.06
C HIS A 57 -2.38 -6.09 2.36
N ALA A 58 -1.63 -5.00 2.53
CA ALA A 58 -0.25 -4.91 2.09
C ALA A 58 0.60 -4.22 3.16
N PHE A 59 1.84 -4.67 3.28
CA PHE A 59 2.88 -4.04 4.09
C PHE A 59 4.06 -3.72 3.19
N LEU A 60 4.57 -2.49 3.27
CA LEU A 60 5.80 -2.08 2.62
C LEU A 60 6.82 -1.73 3.69
N ARG A 61 7.89 -2.52 3.78
CA ARG A 61 9.06 -2.19 4.57
C ARG A 61 10.00 -1.33 3.73
N VAL A 62 10.26 -0.14 4.22
CA VAL A 62 11.15 0.83 3.60
C VAL A 62 12.48 0.81 4.33
N PHE A 63 13.54 0.36 3.65
CA PHE A 63 14.88 0.31 4.23
C PHE A 63 15.51 1.71 4.27
N THR A 64 16.23 1.98 5.35
CA THR A 64 16.98 3.23 5.57
C THR A 64 18.46 2.96 5.85
N ARG A 65 18.88 1.70 5.94
CA ARG A 65 20.28 1.29 6.08
C ARG A 65 21.05 1.56 4.79
N GLU A 66 22.27 2.05 4.92
CA GLU A 66 23.21 2.21 3.80
C GLU A 66 23.36 0.92 2.99
N GLY A 67 23.38 1.06 1.66
CA GLY A 67 23.41 -0.06 0.72
C GLY A 67 22.04 -0.71 0.44
N GLN A 68 20.99 -0.39 1.21
CA GLN A 68 19.61 -0.88 1.00
C GLN A 68 18.59 0.26 0.86
N ASP A 69 19.02 1.51 0.94
CA ASP A 69 18.20 2.73 0.82
C ASP A 69 17.41 2.85 -0.50
N HIS A 70 17.87 2.15 -1.54
CA HIS A 70 17.20 2.03 -2.84
C HIS A 70 16.12 0.93 -2.88
N LEU A 71 15.99 0.11 -1.83
CA LEU A 71 15.09 -1.04 -1.76
C LEU A 71 13.87 -0.77 -0.87
N ALA A 72 12.77 -1.40 -1.24
CA ALA A 72 11.65 -1.68 -0.35
C ALA A 72 11.23 -3.15 -0.49
N GLU A 73 10.68 -3.70 0.58
CA GLU A 73 10.16 -5.06 0.62
C GLU A 73 8.64 -5.03 0.81
N LEU A 74 7.91 -5.71 -0.05
CA LEU A 74 6.47 -5.79 -0.08
C LEU A 74 6.00 -7.18 0.37
N THR A 75 5.09 -7.20 1.33
CA THR A 75 4.26 -8.36 1.66
C THR A 75 2.82 -8.03 1.32
N LEU A 76 2.15 -8.87 0.53
CA LEU A 76 0.78 -8.65 0.09
C LEU A 76 -0.05 -9.91 0.26
N ASN A 77 -1.24 -9.78 0.84
CA ASN A 77 -2.19 -10.88 0.98
C ASN A 77 -3.60 -10.45 0.55
N VAL A 78 -4.26 -11.30 -0.24
CA VAL A 78 -5.66 -11.15 -0.63
C VAL A 78 -6.42 -12.36 -0.11
N HIS A 79 -7.54 -12.09 0.56
CA HIS A 79 -8.45 -13.12 1.03
C HIS A 79 -8.80 -14.07 -0.11
N ALA A 80 -8.78 -15.39 0.15
CA ALA A 80 -8.80 -16.39 -0.92
C ALA A 80 -10.03 -16.25 -1.85
N ALA A 81 -11.21 -15.94 -1.27
CA ALA A 81 -12.45 -15.72 -2.00
C ALA A 81 -12.44 -14.46 -2.89
N GLU A 82 -11.54 -13.52 -2.61
CA GLU A 82 -11.48 -12.19 -3.24
C GLU A 82 -10.40 -12.08 -4.32
N ARG A 83 -9.70 -13.18 -4.59
CA ARG A 83 -8.63 -13.23 -5.60
C ARG A 83 -9.20 -13.05 -7.01
N ARG A 84 -8.37 -12.53 -7.92
CA ARG A 84 -8.71 -12.22 -9.32
C ARG A 84 -9.83 -11.17 -9.49
N ARG A 85 -10.18 -10.44 -8.42
CA ARG A 85 -11.16 -9.33 -8.43
C ARG A 85 -10.50 -7.94 -8.45
N GLY A 86 -9.20 -7.85 -8.73
CA GLY A 86 -8.45 -6.59 -8.80
C GLY A 86 -7.96 -6.03 -7.46
N VAL A 87 -8.30 -6.66 -6.31
CA VAL A 87 -7.85 -6.24 -4.96
C VAL A 87 -6.33 -6.17 -4.86
N GLY A 88 -5.64 -7.23 -5.27
CA GLY A 88 -4.17 -7.30 -5.22
C GLY A 88 -3.49 -6.25 -6.10
N SER A 89 -4.02 -6.00 -7.31
CA SER A 89 -3.48 -4.97 -8.20
C SER A 89 -3.58 -3.58 -7.57
N ARG A 90 -4.73 -3.26 -6.95
CA ARG A 90 -4.92 -1.95 -6.33
C ARG A 90 -4.03 -1.75 -5.09
N LEU A 91 -3.84 -2.79 -4.27
CA LEU A 91 -2.90 -2.78 -3.15
C LEU A 91 -1.44 -2.63 -3.63
N LEU A 92 -1.07 -3.33 -4.71
CA LEU A 92 0.26 -3.22 -5.31
C LEU A 92 0.53 -1.80 -5.84
N ASP A 93 -0.44 -1.19 -6.52
CA ASP A 93 -0.31 0.17 -7.05
C ASP A 93 -0.03 1.20 -5.94
N GLU A 94 -0.77 1.12 -4.83
CA GLU A 94 -0.57 1.99 -3.67
C GLU A 94 0.81 1.78 -3.02
N ALA A 95 1.22 0.52 -2.83
CA ALA A 95 2.52 0.20 -2.24
C ALA A 95 3.68 0.67 -3.14
N VAL A 96 3.60 0.47 -4.45
CA VAL A 96 4.64 0.91 -5.39
C VAL A 96 4.67 2.43 -5.50
N ALA A 97 3.52 3.11 -5.48
CA ALA A 97 3.47 4.57 -5.43
C ALA A 97 4.16 5.11 -4.18
N ALA A 98 3.92 4.49 -3.02
CA ALA A 98 4.58 4.85 -1.76
C ALA A 98 6.10 4.57 -1.77
N ALA A 99 6.53 3.45 -2.35
CA ALA A 99 7.95 3.15 -2.54
C ALA A 99 8.64 4.23 -3.37
N ARG A 100 8.03 4.65 -4.49
CA ARG A 100 8.55 5.73 -5.34
C ARG A 100 8.59 7.07 -4.60
N ALA A 101 7.53 7.42 -3.88
CA ALA A 101 7.47 8.63 -3.07
C ALA A 101 8.55 8.66 -1.98
N ALA A 102 8.93 7.49 -1.46
CA ALA A 102 10.03 7.35 -0.52
C ALA A 102 11.42 7.35 -1.21
N GLY A 103 11.51 7.37 -2.55
CA GLY A 103 12.77 7.36 -3.30
C GLY A 103 13.34 5.96 -3.55
N ARG A 104 12.53 4.91 -3.43
CA ARG A 104 12.98 3.52 -3.64
C ARG A 104 12.89 3.17 -5.12
N ARG A 105 13.95 2.56 -5.65
CA ARG A 105 14.06 2.19 -7.07
C ARG A 105 13.62 0.76 -7.34
N SER A 106 13.75 -0.11 -6.34
CA SER A 106 13.35 -1.51 -6.46
C SER A 106 12.42 -1.90 -5.32
N VAL A 107 11.39 -2.67 -5.66
CA VAL A 107 10.50 -3.33 -4.70
C VAL A 107 10.69 -4.82 -4.87
N VAL A 108 11.05 -5.52 -3.79
CA VAL A 108 11.08 -6.98 -3.75
C VAL A 108 9.82 -7.48 -3.08
N ALA A 109 9.23 -8.56 -3.61
CA ALA A 109 8.03 -9.17 -3.04
C ALA A 109 8.40 -10.45 -2.29
N GLN A 110 7.70 -10.71 -1.19
CA GLN A 110 7.69 -11.98 -0.49
C GLN A 110 6.39 -12.75 -0.71
#